data_AF-A0A9E5WQK4-F1
#
_entry.id   AF-A0A9E5WQK4-F1
#
_cell.length_a   1.000
_cell.length_b   1.000
_cell.length_c   1.000
_cell.angle_alpha   90.00
_cell.angle_beta   90.00
_cell.angle_gamma   90.00
#
_symmetry.space_group_name_H-M   'P 1'
#
loop_
_entity.id
_entity.type
_entity.pdbx_description
1 polymer ?
#
loop_
_entity_poly.entity_id
_entity_poly.type
_entity_poly.pdbx_seq_one_letter_code
_entity_poly.pdbx_strand_id
1 'polypeptide(L)' 'MAHASHWLLEADTVPANLTGGVTIMGICVQNLVECAQRLDRPVHRFALVDRRHLTEQDAEPYIQSESHWFDDSDNSIV' A
#
# COMPACT_ATOMS: atom_id res chain seq x y z
N MET A 1 -16.57 -7.29 -2.46
CA MET A 1 -16.40 -6.86 -1.06
C MET A 1 -16.71 -7.95 -0.05
N ALA A 2 -17.86 -8.64 -0.10
CA ALA A 2 -18.22 -9.69 0.86
C ALA A 2 -17.15 -10.77 1.10
N HIS A 3 -16.41 -11.18 0.05
CA HIS A 3 -15.31 -12.14 0.20
C HIS A 3 -14.05 -11.56 0.87
N ALA A 4 -13.78 -10.26 0.74
CA ALA A 4 -12.60 -9.63 1.33
C ALA A 4 -12.77 -9.42 2.85
N SER A 5 -14.01 -9.20 3.31
CA SER A 5 -14.31 -8.92 4.72
C SER A 5 -13.87 -10.04 5.67
N HIS A 6 -13.96 -11.31 5.24
CA HIS A 6 -13.49 -12.44 6.03
C HIS A 6 -11.98 -12.33 6.30
N TRP A 7 -11.18 -12.13 5.24
CA TRP A 7 -9.73 -11.97 5.34
C TRP A 7 -9.34 -10.74 6.18
N LEU A 8 -10.06 -9.64 6.03
CA LEU A 8 -9.81 -8.43 6.80
C LEU A 8 -10.08 -8.63 8.31
N LEU A 9 -11.12 -9.39 8.68
CA LEU A 9 -11.41 -9.68 10.08
C LEU A 9 -10.37 -10.59 10.74
N GLU A 10 -9.76 -11.48 9.97
CA GLU A 10 -8.72 -12.39 10.45
C GLU A 10 -7.34 -11.73 10.51
N ALA A 11 -7.12 -10.66 9.75
CA ALA A 11 -5.85 -9.94 9.75
C ALA A 11 -5.65 -9.15 11.06
N ASP A 12 -4.46 -9.30 11.64
CA ASP A 12 -3.99 -8.45 12.74
C ASP A 12 -3.72 -7.02 12.29
N THR A 13 -3.26 -6.85 11.05
CA THR A 13 -2.86 -5.57 10.46
C THR A 13 -2.93 -5.63 8.93
N VAL A 14 -3.26 -4.51 8.30
CA VAL A 14 -3.42 -4.39 6.84
C VAL A 14 -2.43 -3.36 6.28
N PRO A 15 -1.26 -3.80 5.77
CA PRO A 15 -0.39 -2.92 5.00
C PRO A 15 -0.99 -2.67 3.60
N ALA A 16 -1.08 -1.41 3.21
CA ALA A 16 -1.73 -1.00 1.95
C ALA A 16 -0.78 -0.18 1.07
N ASN A 17 -0.30 -0.78 -0.02
CA ASN A 17 0.49 -0.08 -1.02
C ASN A 17 -0.42 0.75 -1.94
N LEU A 18 -0.21 2.06 -1.96
CA LEU A 18 -0.97 3.00 -2.78
C LEU A 18 -0.35 3.24 -4.17
N THR A 19 0.82 2.68 -4.45
CA THR A 19 1.51 2.83 -5.73
C THR A 19 1.57 1.52 -6.52
N GLY A 20 1.83 1.65 -7.82
CA GLY A 20 1.91 0.53 -8.75
C GLY A 20 0.55 0.15 -9.35
N GLY A 21 0.63 -0.63 -10.43
CA GLY A 21 -0.54 -1.03 -11.20
C GLY A 21 -1.23 0.14 -11.90
N VAL A 22 -2.45 -0.14 -12.36
CA VAL A 22 -3.33 0.83 -13.01
C VAL A 22 -4.09 1.67 -11.98
N THR A 23 -4.58 2.86 -12.34
CA THR A 23 -5.39 3.71 -11.45
C THR A 23 -6.52 2.96 -10.75
N ILE A 24 -7.15 2.00 -11.44
CA ILE A 24 -8.22 1.19 -10.86
C ILE A 24 -7.72 0.27 -9.72
N MET A 25 -6.46 -0.19 -9.73
CA MET A 25 -5.89 -0.92 -8.59
C MET A 25 -5.76 0.00 -7.37
N GLY A 26 -5.32 1.24 -7.55
CA GLY A 26 -5.28 2.23 -6.46
C GLY A 26 -6.67 2.44 -5.83
N ILE A 27 -7.72 2.56 -6.66
CA ILE A 27 -9.11 2.65 -6.18
C ILE A 27 -9.52 1.37 -5.43
N CYS A 28 -9.15 0.19 -5.93
CA CYS A 28 -9.45 -1.07 -5.24
C CYS A 28 -8.76 -1.15 -3.86
N VAL A 29 -7.49 -0.77 -3.77
CA VAL A 29 -6.75 -0.73 -2.50
C VAL A 29 -7.40 0.26 -1.54
N GLN A 30 -7.75 1.46 -2.00
CA GLN A 30 -8.41 2.46 -1.16
C GLN A 30 -9.76 1.95 -0.62
N ASN A 31 -10.55 1.26 -1.43
CA ASN A 31 -11.80 0.65 -0.96
C ASN A 31 -11.57 -0.44 0.10
N LEU A 32 -10.46 -1.20 0.00
CA LEU A 32 -10.09 -2.20 1.01
C LEU A 32 -9.62 -1.55 2.31
N VAL A 33 -8.87 -0.46 2.23
CA VAL A 33 -8.48 0.38 3.37
C VAL A 33 -9.72 0.86 4.13
N GLU A 34 -10.69 1.44 3.42
CA GLU A 34 -11.94 1.92 4.03
C GLU A 34 -12.78 0.77 4.62
N CYS A 35 -12.71 -0.42 4.02
CA CYS A 35 -13.35 -1.60 4.58
C CYS A 35 -12.66 -2.07 5.87
N ALA A 36 -11.34 -2.11 5.89
CA ALA A 36 -10.55 -2.50 7.06
C ALA A 36 -10.76 -1.54 8.24
N GLN A 37 -10.75 -0.23 7.96
CA GLN A 37 -11.04 0.81 8.95
C GLN A 37 -12.44 0.67 9.56
N ARG A 38 -13.47 0.37 8.73
CA ARG A 38 -14.84 0.12 9.24
C ARG A 38 -14.95 -1.14 10.11
N LEU A 39 -14.02 -2.08 9.95
CA LEU A 39 -13.94 -3.32 10.73
C LEU A 39 -12.98 -3.19 11.93
N ASP A 40 -12.57 -1.96 12.25
CA ASP A 40 -11.65 -1.62 13.33
C ASP A 40 -10.30 -2.36 13.22
N ARG A 41 -9.82 -2.52 11.99
CA ARG A 41 -8.53 -3.16 11.71
C ARG A 41 -7.44 -2.11 11.55
N PRO A 42 -6.25 -2.29 12.16
CA PRO A 42 -5.11 -1.43 11.93
C PRO A 42 -4.72 -1.44 10.44
N VAL A 43 -4.62 -0.25 9.86
CA VAL A 43 -4.19 -0.07 8.47
C VAL A 43 -2.95 0.82 8.45
N HIS A 44 -1.93 0.42 7.71
CA HIS A 44 -0.76 1.24 7.44
C HIS A 44 -0.61 1.43 5.94
N ARG A 45 -0.89 2.64 5.47
CA ARG A 45 -0.75 3.01 4.07
C ARG A 45 0.70 3.39 3.79
N PHE A 46 1.20 2.94 2.66
CA PHE A 46 2.52 3.32 2.18
C PHE A 46 2.54 3.47 0.66
N ALA A 47 3.58 4.13 0.15
CA ALA A 47 3.88 4.26 -1.25
C ALA A 47 5.32 3.81 -1.51
N LEU A 48 5.53 3.01 -2.56
CA LEU A 48 6.85 2.73 -3.10
C LEU A 48 7.11 3.69 -4.26
N VAL A 49 8.21 4.43 -4.19
CA VAL A 49 8.62 5.40 -5.20
C VAL A 49 9.95 4.98 -5.77
N ASP A 50 9.94 4.63 -7.06
CA ASP A 50 11.14 4.44 -7.85
C ASP A 50 11.37 5.66 -8.74
N ARG A 51 12.43 6.42 -8.44
CA ARG A 51 12.79 7.65 -9.18
C ARG A 51 13.65 7.36 -10.41
N ARG A 52 14.09 6.10 -10.60
CA ARG A 52 14.91 5.69 -11.75
C ARG A 52 14.10 5.78 -13.03
N HIS A 53 14.77 5.96 -14.16
CA HIS A 53 14.10 5.96 -15.45
C HIS A 53 13.51 4.58 -15.75
N LEU A 54 12.40 4.52 -16.50
CA LEU A 54 11.72 3.23 -16.81
C LEU A 54 12.68 2.19 -17.41
N THR A 55 13.58 2.61 -18.29
CA THR A 55 14.58 1.73 -18.91
C THR A 55 15.58 1.15 -17.90
N GLU A 56 15.88 1.88 -16.83
CA GLU A 56 16.76 1.42 -15.75
C GLU A 56 16.03 0.45 -14.83
N GLN A 57 14.74 0.69 -14.57
CA GLN A 57 13.89 -0.23 -13.82
C GLN A 57 13.73 -1.58 -14.55
N ASP A 58 13.54 -1.55 -15.86
CA ASP A 58 13.45 -2.77 -16.67
C ASP A 58 14.76 -3.55 -16.70
N ALA A 59 15.90 -2.85 -16.79
CA ALA A 59 17.23 -3.47 -16.78
C ALA A 59 17.61 -4.03 -15.40
N GLU A 60 17.16 -3.38 -14.32
CA GLU A 60 17.46 -3.74 -12.93
C GLU A 60 16.18 -3.73 -12.06
N PRO A 61 15.28 -4.73 -12.25
CA PRO A 61 13.93 -4.70 -11.67
C PRO A 61 13.87 -5.00 -10.18
N TYR A 62 14.90 -5.62 -9.61
CA TYR A 62 14.91 -6.08 -8.21
C TYR A 62 15.77 -5.19 -7.31
N ILE A 63 15.68 -3.87 -7.51
CA ILE A 63 16.31 -2.89 -6.64
C ILE A 63 15.27 -2.36 -5.65
N GLN A 64 15.67 -2.27 -4.37
CA GLN A 64 14.82 -1.73 -3.33
C GLN A 64 14.53 -0.24 -3.58
N SER A 65 13.24 0.09 -3.68
CA SER A 65 12.77 1.47 -3.83
C SER A 65 12.57 2.16 -2.48
N GLU A 66 12.44 3.49 -2.51
CA GLU A 66 12.09 4.32 -1.35
C GLU A 66 10.65 4.02 -0.91
N SER A 67 10.43 3.84 0.40
CA SER A 67 9.10 3.62 0.98
C SER A 67 8.67 4.82 1.81
N HIS A 68 7.50 5.38 1.51
CA HIS A 68 6.88 6.45 2.29
C HIS A 68 5.65 5.91 3.02
N TRP A 69 5.61 6.06 4.34
CA TRP A 69 4.48 5.65 5.18
C TRP A 69 3.62 6.88 5.51
N PHE A 70 2.28 6.74 5.46
CA PHE A 70 1.35 7.85 5.62
C PHE A 70 0.66 7.89 7.00
N ASP A 71 0.68 6.79 7.74
CA ASP A 71 -0.10 6.61 8.97
C ASP A 71 0.76 6.48 10.22
N ASP A 72 2.08 6.51 10.09
CA ASP A 72 2.96 6.54 11.25
C ASP A 72 2.98 7.94 11.87
N SER A 73 2.73 7.98 13.18
CA SER A 73 2.84 9.19 13.99
C SER A 73 4.28 9.67 14.20
N ASP A 74 5.25 8.96 13.62
CA ASP A 74 6.66 9.34 13.60
C ASP A 74 7.08 9.71 12.18
N ASN A 75 6.76 10.95 11.80
CA ASN A 75 7.19 11.56 10.54
C ASN A 75 8.70 11.83 10.60
N SER A 76 9.51 10.78 10.61
CA SER A 76 10.97 10.85 10.49
C SER A 76 11.33 10.81 9.01
N ILE A 77 11.37 12.00 8.42
CA ILE A 77 12.06 12.25 7.15
C ILE A 77 13.55 11.97 7.40
N VAL A 78 14.09 10.88 6.84
CA VAL A 78 15.53 10.66 6.69
C VAL A 78 15.82 10.14 5.30
#